data_AF-A0A7X4CRS9-F1
#
_entry.id   AF-A0A7X4CRS9-F1
#
_cell.length_a   1.000
_cell.length_b   1.000
_cell.length_c   1.000
_cell.angle_alpha   90.00
_cell.angle_beta   90.00
_cell.angle_gamma   90.00
#
_symmetry.space_group_name_H-M   'P 1'
#
loop_
_entity.id
_entity.type
_entity.pdbx_description
1 polymer ?
#
loop_
_entity_poly.entity_id
_entity_poly.type
_entity_poly.pdbx_seq_one_letter_code
_entity_poly.pdbx_strand_id
1 'polypeptide(L)'
;MRNKLKPLIQHSPQQRMLLNQHIIVCIMVIMALTISACGNKVARVPIPIKVQSEIDIGTYSNFAVLPFVIEKSSTKLDEIPVEIGPEIAQILRSNLARQKHFKIVNKQETERLMTGEQVEEKLLEDTKRLSELGRYFEVKGIIFGSYRFYTDTRPRRYYGERYSHNQQRYVMDYQDYMQKTYLLSLRVMIIDVDTGNIIWDEDYIQQTAEAHSLGSFVFAQIAPKETTLRELSRRAVSDFTREISPHYEEEDRFLMR
;
A
#
# COMPACT_ATOMS: atom_id res chain seq x y z
N MET A 1 -94.38 0.95 20.37
CA MET A 1 -93.88 0.60 21.73
C MET A 1 -93.68 -0.91 21.84
N ARG A 2 -92.43 -1.38 21.82
CA ARG A 2 -91.91 -2.52 22.62
C ARG A 2 -90.46 -2.80 22.20
N ASN A 3 -89.53 -2.30 23.02
CA ASN A 3 -88.18 -2.85 23.15
C ASN A 3 -88.26 -4.35 23.43
N LYS A 4 -87.33 -5.14 22.87
CA LYS A 4 -86.60 -6.19 23.62
C LYS A 4 -85.42 -6.76 22.79
N LEU A 5 -84.24 -6.31 23.17
CA LEU A 5 -82.99 -7.05 23.38
C LEU A 5 -82.50 -8.01 22.26
N LYS A 6 -81.47 -7.54 21.53
CA LYS A 6 -80.51 -8.43 20.84
C LYS A 6 -79.85 -9.36 21.87
N PRO A 7 -79.78 -10.68 21.63
CA PRO A 7 -79.04 -11.56 22.52
C PRO A 7 -77.54 -11.27 22.41
N LEU A 8 -76.90 -11.01 23.55
CA LEU A 8 -75.46 -11.14 23.69
C LEU A 8 -75.10 -12.58 23.34
N ILE A 9 -74.35 -12.78 22.27
CA ILE A 9 -73.75 -14.07 21.95
C ILE A 9 -72.68 -14.33 23.02
N GLN A 10 -73.07 -15.01 24.09
CA GLN A 10 -72.18 -15.60 25.06
C GLN A 10 -71.45 -16.75 24.37
N HIS A 11 -70.25 -16.48 23.85
CA HIS A 11 -69.31 -17.54 23.50
C HIS A 11 -69.04 -18.39 24.76
N SER A 12 -69.29 -19.69 24.66
CA SER A 12 -69.01 -20.64 25.73
C SER A 12 -67.52 -20.56 26.11
N PRO A 13 -67.17 -20.80 27.39
CA PRO A 13 -65.77 -20.72 27.85
C PRO A 13 -64.82 -21.63 27.06
N GLN A 14 -65.32 -22.75 26.53
CA GLN A 14 -64.58 -23.66 25.63
C GLN A 14 -64.27 -23.04 24.26
N GLN A 15 -65.18 -22.25 23.67
CA GLN A 15 -64.94 -21.57 22.39
C GLN A 15 -63.93 -20.42 22.51
N ARG A 16 -63.91 -19.71 23.65
CA ARG A 16 -62.88 -18.70 23.94
C ARG A 16 -61.50 -19.30 24.14
N MET A 17 -61.44 -20.51 24.71
CA MET A 17 -60.18 -21.23 24.93
C MET A 17 -59.56 -21.68 23.60
N LEU A 18 -60.36 -22.24 22.69
CA LEU A 18 -59.90 -22.65 21.35
C LEU A 18 -59.49 -21.45 20.49
N LEU A 19 -60.25 -20.35 20.53
CA LEU A 19 -59.91 -19.12 19.79
C LEU A 19 -58.59 -18.51 20.28
N ASN A 20 -58.38 -18.45 21.60
CA ASN A 20 -57.11 -17.99 22.18
C ASN A 20 -55.95 -18.93 21.81
N GLN A 21 -56.19 -20.24 21.74
CA GLN A 21 -55.17 -21.21 21.34
C GLN A 21 -54.73 -21.01 19.88
N HIS A 22 -55.66 -20.75 18.97
CA HIS A 22 -55.33 -20.44 17.57
C HIS A 22 -54.60 -19.10 17.41
N ILE A 23 -54.99 -18.06 18.17
CA ILE A 23 -54.31 -16.77 18.16
C ILE A 23 -52.86 -16.90 18.67
N ILE A 24 -52.64 -17.66 19.73
CA ILE A 24 -51.29 -17.91 20.29
C ILE A 24 -50.41 -18.67 19.28
N VAL A 25 -50.96 -19.66 18.59
CA VAL A 25 -50.22 -20.41 17.54
C VAL A 25 -49.89 -19.49 16.36
N CYS A 26 -50.83 -18.66 15.89
CA CYS A 26 -50.55 -17.70 14.82
C CYS A 26 -49.47 -16.68 15.21
N ILE A 27 -49.50 -16.17 16.44
CA ILE A 27 -48.46 -15.24 16.94
C ILE A 27 -47.10 -15.92 17.00
N MET A 28 -47.03 -17.19 17.46
CA MET A 28 -45.77 -17.93 17.49
C MET A 28 -45.22 -18.21 16.09
N VAL A 29 -46.08 -18.51 15.10
CA VAL A 29 -45.65 -18.72 13.70
C VAL A 29 -45.12 -17.43 13.07
N ILE A 30 -45.81 -16.30 13.30
CA ILE A 30 -45.35 -14.99 12.80
C ILE A 30 -44.03 -14.61 13.48
N MET A 31 -43.90 -14.83 14.79
CA MET A 31 -42.67 -14.56 15.53
C MET A 31 -41.51 -15.45 15.04
N ALA A 32 -41.76 -16.74 14.77
CA ALA A 32 -40.78 -17.63 14.18
C ALA A 32 -40.34 -17.20 12.76
N LEU A 33 -41.27 -16.73 11.93
CA LEU A 33 -40.98 -16.18 10.59
C LEU A 33 -40.16 -14.89 10.67
N THR A 34 -40.41 -14.01 11.64
CA THR A 34 -39.62 -12.79 11.82
C THR A 34 -38.19 -13.07 12.30
N ILE A 35 -37.99 -14.09 13.14
CA ILE A 35 -36.66 -14.47 13.65
C ILE A 35 -35.83 -15.14 12.54
N SER A 36 -36.46 -15.83 11.60
CA SER A 36 -35.77 -16.49 10.48
C SER A 36 -35.46 -15.58 9.29
N ALA A 37 -35.99 -14.35 9.26
CA ALA A 37 -35.75 -13.37 8.19
C ALA A 37 -34.60 -12.37 8.48
N CYS A 38 -34.01 -12.34 9.68
CA CYS A 38 -32.91 -11.45 10.04
C CYS A 38 -31.51 -12.01 9.73
N GLY A 39 -31.36 -12.72 8.61
CA GLY A 39 -30.09 -13.28 8.17
C GLY A 39 -29.53 -12.53 6.97
N ASN A 40 -29.24 -11.22 7.09
CA ASN A 40 -28.51 -10.48 6.05
C ASN A 40 -27.07 -11.00 5.97
N LYS A 41 -26.87 -12.15 5.31
CA LYS A 41 -25.57 -12.71 5.03
C LYS A 41 -24.98 -11.93 3.86
N VAL A 42 -24.35 -10.82 4.19
CA VAL A 42 -23.54 -10.05 3.23
C VAL A 42 -22.36 -10.93 2.82
N ALA A 43 -22.38 -11.43 1.59
CA ALA A 43 -21.27 -12.19 1.05
C ALA A 43 -20.27 -11.22 0.39
N ARG A 44 -19.02 -11.26 0.85
CA ARG A 44 -17.90 -10.54 0.21
C ARG A 44 -17.48 -11.31 -1.03
N VAL A 45 -17.54 -10.68 -2.19
CA VAL A 45 -17.06 -11.25 -3.45
C VAL A 45 -15.95 -10.35 -3.99
N PRO A 46 -14.69 -10.83 -4.05
CA PRO A 46 -13.61 -10.10 -4.69
C PRO A 46 -13.81 -10.15 -6.20
N ILE A 47 -13.88 -8.99 -6.85
CA ILE A 47 -14.00 -8.88 -8.31
C ILE A 47 -12.71 -8.23 -8.84
N PRO A 48 -11.99 -8.88 -9.77
CA PRO A 48 -10.83 -8.26 -10.40
C PRO A 48 -11.26 -7.15 -11.36
N ILE A 49 -10.77 -5.95 -11.13
CA ILE A 49 -11.01 -4.76 -11.95
C ILE A 49 -9.73 -4.38 -12.65
N LYS A 50 -9.81 -4.20 -13.96
CA LYS A 50 -8.69 -3.72 -14.76
C LYS A 50 -8.50 -2.22 -14.53
N VAL A 51 -7.39 -1.85 -13.91
CA VAL A 51 -6.94 -0.47 -13.78
C VAL A 51 -6.07 -0.13 -14.99
N GLN A 52 -6.34 1.02 -15.61
CA GLN A 52 -5.54 1.52 -16.73
C GLN A 52 -4.27 2.20 -16.19
N SER A 53 -3.21 2.19 -17.00
CA SER A 53 -2.01 2.96 -16.69
C SER A 53 -2.31 4.45 -16.72
N GLU A 54 -1.68 5.19 -15.82
CA GLU A 54 -1.77 6.65 -15.79
C GLU A 54 -0.99 7.32 -16.94
N ILE A 55 0.07 6.67 -17.43
CA ILE A 55 0.80 7.10 -18.63
C ILE A 55 0.24 6.45 -19.89
N ASP A 56 0.31 7.17 -21.02
CA ASP A 56 -0.01 6.61 -22.33
C ASP A 56 1.08 5.65 -22.81
N ILE A 57 0.88 4.37 -22.55
CA ILE A 57 1.77 3.26 -22.94
C ILE A 57 1.93 3.17 -24.47
N GLY A 58 0.92 3.60 -25.24
CA GLY A 58 0.99 3.58 -26.70
C GLY A 58 2.08 4.50 -27.21
N THR A 59 2.21 5.66 -26.58
CA THR A 59 3.26 6.65 -26.85
C THR A 59 4.57 6.30 -26.15
N TYR A 60 4.51 5.93 -24.87
CA TYR A 60 5.67 5.69 -24.02
C TYR A 60 5.89 4.20 -23.77
N SER A 61 6.37 3.50 -24.80
CA SER A 61 6.65 2.06 -24.75
C SER A 61 8.15 1.72 -24.65
N ASN A 62 9.06 2.69 -24.86
CA ASN A 62 10.51 2.47 -24.82
C ASN A 62 11.19 3.47 -23.87
N PHE A 63 11.88 2.96 -22.85
CA PHE A 63 12.52 3.78 -21.82
C PHE A 63 14.00 3.46 -21.62
N ALA A 64 14.78 4.50 -21.32
CA ALA A 64 16.07 4.36 -20.66
C ALA A 64 15.88 4.68 -19.17
N VAL A 65 16.46 3.86 -18.30
CA VAL A 65 16.48 4.12 -16.85
C VAL A 65 17.88 4.57 -16.48
N LEU A 66 18.02 5.73 -15.88
CA LEU A 66 19.32 6.24 -15.40
C LEU A 66 19.53 5.88 -13.92
N PRO A 67 20.79 5.81 -13.44
CA PRO A 67 21.09 5.64 -12.00
C PRO A 67 20.43 6.74 -11.18
N PHE A 68 19.79 6.45 -10.04
CA PHE A 68 19.17 7.48 -9.20
C PHE A 68 20.23 8.26 -8.41
N VAL A 69 19.97 9.54 -8.15
CA VAL A 69 20.91 10.41 -7.41
C VAL A 69 20.52 10.56 -5.95
N ILE A 70 21.51 10.67 -5.06
CA ILE A 70 21.26 10.98 -3.66
C ILE A 70 20.97 12.48 -3.51
N GLU A 71 19.93 12.81 -2.75
CA GLU A 71 19.60 14.21 -2.43
C GLU A 71 20.59 14.75 -1.36
N LYS A 72 21.29 15.85 -1.66
CA LYS A 72 22.39 16.38 -0.81
C LYS A 72 21.92 17.01 0.51
N SER A 73 20.62 17.27 0.68
CA SER A 73 20.02 17.84 1.91
C SER A 73 20.09 16.91 3.14
N SER A 74 20.63 15.71 2.97
CA SER A 74 20.59 14.58 3.90
C SER A 74 21.79 14.50 4.85
N THR A 75 22.23 15.64 5.40
CA THR A 75 23.40 15.85 6.30
C THR A 75 23.45 15.04 7.61
N LYS A 76 22.53 14.08 7.82
CA LYS A 76 22.49 13.18 8.98
C LYS A 76 22.49 11.69 8.62
N LEU A 77 22.95 11.36 7.42
CA LEU A 77 23.03 9.98 7.00
C LEU A 77 24.33 9.35 7.46
N ASP A 78 24.22 8.44 8.42
CA ASP A 78 25.17 7.33 8.56
C ASP A 78 25.51 6.81 7.15
N GLU A 79 26.80 6.61 6.87
CA GLU A 79 27.37 6.26 5.56
C GLU A 79 26.45 5.35 4.74
N ILE A 80 25.64 5.93 3.85
CA ILE A 80 24.92 5.13 2.87
C ILE A 80 25.95 4.68 1.84
N PRO A 81 25.96 3.40 1.45
CA PRO A 81 26.81 2.95 0.36
C PRO A 81 26.58 3.78 -0.90
N VAL A 82 27.68 4.17 -1.55
CA VAL A 82 27.66 5.02 -2.76
C VAL A 82 26.88 4.37 -3.93
N GLU A 83 26.67 3.06 -3.91
CA GLU A 83 26.13 2.26 -5.02
C GLU A 83 24.60 2.07 -5.04
N ILE A 84 23.86 2.69 -4.12
CA ILE A 84 22.39 2.47 -4.01
C ILE A 84 21.63 3.00 -5.23
N GLY A 85 22.02 4.15 -5.77
CA GLY A 85 21.38 4.76 -6.94
C GLY A 85 21.32 3.82 -8.17
N PRO A 86 22.47 3.27 -8.60
CA PRO A 86 22.52 2.23 -9.63
C PRO A 86 21.71 0.97 -9.28
N GLU A 87 21.66 0.57 -8.01
CA GLU A 87 20.87 -0.59 -7.57
C GLU A 87 19.37 -0.34 -7.72
N ILE A 88 18.86 0.83 -7.30
CA ILE A 88 17.45 1.23 -7.49
C ILE A 88 17.10 1.18 -8.98
N ALA A 89 17.94 1.75 -9.83
CA ALA A 89 17.75 1.72 -11.28
C ALA A 89 17.70 0.27 -11.80
N GLN A 90 18.54 -0.63 -11.28
CA GLN A 90 18.52 -2.04 -11.67
C GLN A 90 17.25 -2.77 -11.23
N ILE A 91 16.76 -2.51 -10.02
CA ILE A 91 15.48 -3.05 -9.52
C ILE A 91 14.34 -2.56 -10.43
N LEU A 92 14.34 -1.26 -10.76
CA LEU A 92 13.34 -0.67 -11.64
C LEU A 92 13.38 -1.27 -13.05
N ARG A 93 14.55 -1.35 -13.69
CA ARG A 93 14.69 -2.01 -14.99
C ARG A 93 14.13 -3.44 -14.97
N SER A 94 14.43 -4.17 -13.90
CA SER A 94 13.98 -5.56 -13.75
C SER A 94 12.46 -5.67 -13.57
N ASN A 95 11.82 -4.72 -12.90
CA ASN A 95 10.37 -4.68 -12.73
C ASN A 95 9.65 -4.26 -14.01
N LEU A 96 10.16 -3.25 -14.71
CA LEU A 96 9.60 -2.78 -15.99
C LEU A 96 9.78 -3.80 -17.10
N ALA A 97 10.93 -4.48 -17.18
CA ALA A 97 11.19 -5.51 -18.19
C ALA A 97 10.27 -6.75 -18.05
N ARG A 98 9.63 -6.95 -16.89
CA ARG A 98 8.59 -7.98 -16.71
C ARG A 98 7.25 -7.59 -17.34
N GLN A 99 7.05 -6.31 -17.62
CA GLN A 99 5.85 -5.79 -18.26
C GLN A 99 5.98 -5.91 -19.78
N LYS A 100 5.04 -6.61 -20.42
CA LYS A 100 5.10 -6.90 -21.87
C LYS A 100 5.03 -5.67 -22.78
N HIS A 101 4.58 -4.54 -22.23
CA HIS A 101 4.31 -3.31 -22.97
C HIS A 101 5.45 -2.29 -22.89
N PHE A 102 6.50 -2.60 -22.12
CA PHE A 102 7.69 -1.77 -22.01
C PHE A 102 8.94 -2.45 -22.57
N LYS A 103 9.68 -1.71 -23.40
CA LYS A 103 11.03 -2.01 -23.82
C LYS A 103 11.98 -1.13 -23.01
N ILE A 104 12.97 -1.74 -22.36
CA ILE A 104 13.90 -1.05 -21.48
C ILE A 104 15.32 -1.25 -21.99
N VAL A 105 16.07 -0.16 -22.10
CA VAL A 105 17.50 -0.20 -22.44
C VAL A 105 18.25 -0.97 -21.36
N ASN A 106 19.11 -1.90 -21.78
CA ASN A 106 19.81 -2.77 -20.84
C ASN A 106 20.87 -1.98 -20.04
N LYS A 107 21.28 -2.53 -18.90
CA LYS A 107 22.24 -1.87 -17.99
C LYS A 107 23.58 -1.58 -18.68
N GLN A 108 24.14 -2.55 -19.40
CA GLN A 108 25.49 -2.47 -20.00
C GLN A 108 25.55 -1.40 -21.09
N GLU A 109 24.50 -1.30 -21.89
CA GLU A 109 24.30 -0.29 -22.92
C GLU A 109 24.12 1.08 -22.30
N THR A 110 23.33 1.20 -21.23
CA THR A 110 23.21 2.44 -20.46
C THR A 110 24.56 2.90 -19.92
N GLU A 111 25.33 2.01 -19.28
CA GLU A 111 26.65 2.33 -18.73
C GLU A 111 27.67 2.71 -19.82
N ARG A 112 27.66 2.00 -20.95
CA ARG A 112 28.53 2.30 -22.09
C ARG A 112 28.24 3.69 -22.67
N LEU A 113 26.97 4.03 -22.84
CA LEU A 113 26.56 5.30 -23.43
C LEU A 113 26.68 6.47 -22.44
N MET A 114 26.61 6.19 -21.13
CA MET A 114 26.89 7.16 -20.06
C MET A 114 28.38 7.26 -19.72
N THR A 115 29.28 6.57 -20.45
CA THR A 115 30.71 6.58 -20.12
C THR A 115 31.29 7.99 -20.29
N GLY A 116 31.73 8.59 -19.19
CA GLY A 116 32.24 9.97 -19.14
C GLY A 116 31.21 11.01 -18.67
N GLU A 117 29.94 10.62 -18.56
CA GLU A 117 28.87 11.44 -17.98
C GLU A 117 28.71 11.12 -16.49
N GLN A 118 28.84 12.12 -15.61
CA GLN A 118 28.52 11.96 -14.20
C GLN A 118 27.06 12.32 -13.93
N VAL A 119 26.33 11.38 -13.37
CA VAL A 119 24.93 11.57 -12.96
C VAL A 119 24.92 12.26 -11.61
N GLU A 120 24.72 13.57 -11.63
CA GLU A 120 24.64 14.42 -10.44
C GLU A 120 23.23 14.97 -10.24
N GLU A 121 22.95 15.46 -9.03
CA GLU A 121 21.68 16.12 -8.68
C GLU A 121 21.30 17.26 -9.64
N LYS A 122 22.28 17.99 -10.18
CA LYS A 122 22.05 19.04 -11.19
C LYS A 122 21.37 18.53 -12.45
N LEU A 123 21.55 17.25 -12.79
CA LEU A 123 20.93 16.65 -13.96
C LEU A 123 19.41 16.59 -13.80
N LEU A 124 18.87 16.55 -12.57
CA LEU A 124 17.42 16.55 -12.33
C LEU A 124 16.72 17.80 -12.90
N GLU A 125 17.45 18.91 -12.99
CA GLU A 125 16.93 20.18 -13.49
C GLU A 125 17.22 20.39 -14.98
N ASP A 126 18.18 19.65 -15.55
CA ASP A 126 18.62 19.78 -16.94
C ASP A 126 17.84 18.84 -17.88
N THR A 127 16.55 19.14 -18.08
CA THR A 127 15.67 18.36 -18.95
C THR A 127 16.12 18.32 -20.40
N LYS A 128 16.87 19.34 -20.85
CA LYS A 128 17.44 19.39 -22.21
C LYS A 128 18.51 18.33 -22.38
N ARG A 129 19.48 18.27 -21.46
CA ARG A 129 20.52 17.25 -21.47
C ARG A 129 19.94 15.85 -21.32
N LEU A 130 18.92 15.69 -20.47
CA LEU A 130 18.19 14.43 -20.35
C LEU A 130 17.52 14.06 -21.68
N SER A 131 16.77 14.95 -22.33
CA SER A 131 16.21 14.71 -23.67
C SER A 131 17.28 14.32 -24.71
N GLU A 132 18.44 14.99 -24.73
CA GLU A 132 19.55 14.63 -25.62
C GLU A 132 20.09 13.22 -25.36
N LEU A 133 20.31 12.85 -24.09
CA LEU A 133 20.66 11.48 -23.71
C LEU A 133 19.62 10.48 -24.22
N GLY A 134 18.33 10.80 -24.09
CA GLY A 134 17.24 9.94 -24.56
C GLY A 134 17.26 9.72 -26.07
N ARG A 135 17.61 10.75 -26.84
CA ARG A 135 17.79 10.64 -28.29
C ARG A 135 18.98 9.73 -28.62
N TYR A 136 20.08 9.83 -27.88
CA TYR A 136 21.22 8.92 -28.03
C TYR A 136 20.89 7.47 -27.67
N PHE A 137 20.00 7.26 -26.70
CA PHE A 137 19.48 5.93 -26.35
C PHE A 137 18.42 5.40 -27.32
N GLU A 138 17.94 6.22 -28.26
CA GLU A 138 16.83 5.90 -29.16
C GLU A 138 15.54 5.50 -28.40
N VAL A 139 15.25 6.17 -27.28
CA VAL A 139 14.08 5.91 -26.42
C VAL A 139 13.04 7.02 -26.51
N LYS A 140 11.82 6.72 -26.04
CA LYS A 140 10.70 7.68 -25.98
C LYS A 140 10.61 8.40 -24.65
N GLY A 141 11.06 7.76 -23.57
CA GLY A 141 11.15 8.39 -22.27
C GLY A 141 12.45 8.04 -21.55
N ILE A 142 12.86 8.94 -20.65
CA ILE A 142 13.90 8.64 -19.67
C ILE A 142 13.28 8.60 -18.29
N ILE A 143 13.59 7.55 -17.55
CA ILE A 143 13.24 7.43 -16.14
C ILE A 143 14.49 7.71 -15.31
N PHE A 144 14.39 8.71 -14.46
CA PHE A 144 15.46 9.18 -13.59
C PHE A 144 14.85 9.75 -12.31
N GLY A 145 15.66 10.13 -11.34
CA GLY A 145 15.13 10.72 -10.11
C GLY A 145 16.13 10.71 -8.98
N SER A 146 15.65 11.12 -7.82
CA SER A 146 16.45 11.18 -6.60
C SER A 146 15.93 10.23 -5.54
N TYR A 147 16.79 9.92 -4.58
CA TYR A 147 16.39 9.21 -3.39
C TYR A 147 16.98 9.87 -2.15
N ARG A 148 16.22 9.77 -1.07
CA ARG A 148 16.62 10.14 0.27
C ARG A 148 16.29 9.01 1.21
N PHE A 149 17.28 8.54 1.92
CA PHE A 149 17.11 7.61 3.01
C PHE A 149 17.38 8.34 4.32
N TYR A 150 16.74 7.95 5.41
CA TYR A 150 17.14 8.35 6.74
C TYR A 150 16.65 7.35 7.77
N THR A 151 17.31 7.39 8.93
CA THR A 151 16.92 6.57 10.08
C THR A 151 16.57 7.46 11.25
N ASP A 152 15.44 7.18 11.88
CA ASP A 152 14.98 7.85 13.09
C ASP A 152 14.89 6.84 14.23
N THR A 153 15.43 7.18 15.38
CA THR A 153 15.37 6.31 16.56
C THR A 153 14.64 7.02 17.67
N ARG A 154 13.58 6.37 18.19
CA ARG A 154 12.82 6.90 19.33
C ARG A 154 12.59 5.83 20.39
N PRO A 155 12.65 6.20 21.69
CA PRO A 155 12.17 5.31 22.74
C PRO A 155 10.66 5.14 22.61
N ARG A 156 10.17 3.92 22.81
CA ARG A 156 8.75 3.58 22.86
C ARG A 156 8.46 2.69 24.06
N ARG A 157 7.21 2.75 24.51
CA ARG A 157 6.70 1.99 25.64
C ARG A 157 5.65 1.02 25.15
N TYR A 158 5.89 -0.27 25.34
CA TYR A 158 4.89 -1.30 25.10
C TYR A 158 4.16 -1.57 26.42
N TYR A 159 2.83 -1.52 26.38
CA TYR A 159 1.98 -1.86 27.51
C TYR A 159 1.43 -3.25 27.30
N GLY A 160 1.59 -4.11 28.30
CA GLY A 160 1.10 -5.48 28.26
C GLY A 160 0.64 -5.94 29.63
N GLU A 161 -0.26 -6.91 29.63
CA GLU A 161 -0.64 -7.58 30.86
C GLU A 161 0.41 -8.62 31.23
N ARG A 162 0.86 -8.61 32.48
CA ARG A 162 1.60 -9.73 33.05
C ARG A 162 0.89 -10.26 34.27
N TYR A 163 0.99 -11.56 34.48
CA TYR A 163 0.50 -12.17 35.70
C TYR A 163 1.43 -11.81 36.86
N SER A 164 0.89 -11.16 37.91
CA SER A 164 1.63 -10.87 39.13
C SER A 164 1.37 -11.96 40.16
N HIS A 165 2.38 -12.78 40.45
CA HIS A 165 2.27 -13.83 41.48
C HIS A 165 1.93 -13.26 42.86
N ASN A 166 2.43 -12.07 43.20
CA ASN A 166 2.18 -11.42 44.49
C ASN A 166 0.74 -10.90 44.62
N GLN A 167 0.13 -10.45 43.52
CA GLN A 167 -1.25 -9.93 43.51
C GLN A 167 -2.28 -10.96 43.04
N GLN A 168 -1.85 -12.16 42.64
CA GLN A 168 -2.67 -13.24 42.07
C GLN A 168 -3.63 -12.77 40.96
N ARG A 169 -3.20 -11.80 40.16
CA ARG A 169 -4.00 -11.22 39.08
C ARG A 169 -3.11 -10.68 37.97
N TYR A 170 -3.69 -10.51 36.79
CA TYR A 170 -3.06 -9.76 35.71
C TYR A 170 -3.00 -8.28 36.09
N VAL A 171 -1.81 -7.71 35.94
CA VAL A 171 -1.55 -6.29 36.15
C VAL A 171 -0.98 -5.71 34.87
N MET A 172 -1.37 -4.47 34.57
CA MET A 172 -0.74 -3.70 33.51
C MET A 172 0.71 -3.43 33.89
N ASP A 173 1.61 -3.83 33.02
CA ASP A 173 3.02 -3.49 33.11
C ASP A 173 3.49 -2.84 31.80
N TYR A 174 4.67 -2.23 31.84
CA TYR A 174 5.25 -1.62 30.66
C TYR A 174 6.71 -2.05 30.49
N GLN A 175 7.12 -2.17 29.24
CA GLN A 175 8.51 -2.37 28.87
C GLN A 175 8.94 -1.26 27.91
N ASP A 176 10.04 -0.60 28.25
CA ASP A 176 10.67 0.41 27.40
C ASP A 176 11.59 -0.30 26.39
N TYR A 177 11.49 0.09 25.12
CA TYR A 177 12.32 -0.40 24.03
C TYR A 177 12.68 0.75 23.09
N MET A 178 13.75 0.58 22.33
CA MET A 178 14.15 1.53 21.29
C MET A 178 13.55 1.09 19.97
N GLN A 179 12.84 1.98 19.27
CA GLN A 179 12.36 1.72 17.93
C GLN A 179 13.22 2.48 16.93
N LYS A 180 13.88 1.74 16.04
CA LYS A 180 14.60 2.30 14.89
C LYS A 180 13.70 2.22 13.67
N THR A 181 13.38 3.36 13.10
CA THR A 181 12.54 3.50 11.91
C THR A 181 13.42 3.89 10.73
N TYR A 182 13.27 3.18 9.63
CA TYR A 182 13.95 3.44 8.37
C TYR A 182 12.94 4.03 7.41
N LEU A 183 13.30 5.13 6.77
CA LEU A 183 12.45 5.79 5.78
C LEU A 183 13.24 6.01 4.50
N LEU A 184 12.62 5.63 3.38
CA LEU A 184 13.07 5.90 2.02
C LEU A 184 12.04 6.80 1.35
N SER A 185 12.49 7.92 0.81
CA SER A 185 11.75 8.74 -0.15
C SER A 185 12.42 8.54 -1.50
N LEU A 186 11.69 8.05 -2.49
CA LEU A 186 12.15 7.85 -3.85
C LEU A 186 11.36 8.76 -4.78
N ARG A 187 11.98 9.82 -5.30
CA ARG A 187 11.40 10.65 -6.35
C ARG A 187 11.65 10.01 -7.69
N VAL A 188 10.61 9.75 -8.47
CA VAL A 188 10.73 9.19 -9.82
C VAL A 188 10.19 10.21 -10.81
N MET A 189 10.99 10.50 -11.83
CA MET A 189 10.66 11.40 -12.92
C MET A 189 10.67 10.63 -14.23
N ILE A 190 9.70 10.91 -15.11
CA ILE A 190 9.71 10.48 -16.50
C ILE A 190 9.75 11.73 -17.37
N ILE A 191 10.73 11.77 -18.27
CA ILE A 191 10.92 12.86 -19.22
C ILE A 191 10.63 12.35 -20.61
N ASP A 192 9.78 13.05 -21.33
CA ASP A 192 9.55 12.84 -22.75
C ASP A 192 10.75 13.33 -23.56
N VAL A 193 11.34 12.45 -24.34
CA VAL A 193 12.54 12.71 -25.13
C VAL A 193 12.28 13.67 -26.30
N ASP A 194 11.09 13.60 -26.89
CA ASP A 194 10.77 14.42 -28.07
C ASP A 194 10.50 15.87 -27.66
N THR A 195 9.77 16.08 -26.56
CA THR A 195 9.37 17.41 -26.08
C THR A 195 10.30 18.00 -25.02
N GLY A 196 11.04 17.17 -24.29
CA GLY A 196 11.84 17.58 -23.12
C GLY A 196 10.99 17.92 -21.89
N ASN A 197 9.69 17.63 -21.92
CA ASN A 197 8.79 17.88 -20.80
C ASN A 197 8.83 16.74 -19.79
N ILE A 198 8.65 17.08 -18.53
CA ILE A 198 8.42 16.11 -17.46
C ILE A 198 6.95 15.68 -17.53
N ILE A 199 6.71 14.39 -17.77
CA ILE A 199 5.37 13.80 -17.88
C ILE A 199 4.96 13.03 -16.62
N TRP A 200 5.93 12.79 -15.74
CA TRP A 200 5.74 12.14 -14.45
C TRP A 200 6.76 12.70 -13.47
N ASP A 201 6.33 13.04 -12.26
CA ASP A 201 7.19 13.54 -11.19
C ASP A 201 6.51 13.31 -9.85
N GLU A 202 6.80 12.17 -9.22
CA GLU A 202 6.11 11.73 -8.00
C GLU A 202 7.08 11.16 -6.97
N ASP A 203 6.69 11.27 -5.70
CA ASP A 203 7.45 10.79 -4.54
C ASP A 203 6.85 9.51 -3.95
N TYR A 204 7.66 8.46 -3.88
CA TYR A 204 7.32 7.17 -3.29
C TYR A 204 7.97 7.00 -1.92
N ILE A 205 7.18 7.15 -0.87
CA ILE A 205 7.65 7.08 0.51
C ILE A 205 7.38 5.68 1.08
N GLN A 206 8.45 5.02 1.53
CA GLN A 206 8.39 3.72 2.17
C GLN A 206 9.04 3.76 3.54
N GLN A 207 8.46 3.05 4.50
CA GLN A 207 9.03 2.94 5.83
C GLN A 207 8.95 1.51 6.39
N THR A 208 9.85 1.24 7.33
CA THR A 208 9.79 0.05 8.18
C THR A 208 10.37 0.37 9.54
N ALA A 209 10.00 -0.40 10.56
CA ALA A 209 10.45 -0.19 11.92
C ALA A 209 10.92 -1.49 12.56
N GLU A 210 12.00 -1.40 13.31
CA GLU A 210 12.57 -2.50 14.09
C GLU A 210 12.56 -2.12 15.58
N ALA A 211 12.00 -3.01 16.39
CA ALA A 211 12.00 -2.88 17.85
C ALA A 211 13.24 -3.54 18.44
N HIS A 212 13.94 -2.82 19.30
CA HIS A 212 15.19 -3.24 19.91
C HIS A 212 15.15 -3.04 21.42
N SER A 213 15.61 -4.04 22.16
CA SER A 213 15.99 -3.83 23.57
C SER A 213 17.17 -2.86 23.66
N LEU A 214 17.41 -2.26 24.83
CA LEU A 214 18.59 -1.37 25.02
C LEU A 214 19.91 -2.06 24.64
N GLY A 215 20.05 -3.35 24.92
CA GLY A 215 21.24 -4.13 24.56
C GLY A 215 21.34 -4.44 23.06
N SER A 216 20.24 -4.84 22.42
CA SER A 216 20.24 -5.14 20.97
C SER A 216 20.34 -3.88 20.11
N PHE A 217 19.95 -2.73 20.64
CA PHE A 217 19.98 -1.45 19.93
C PHE A 217 21.38 -1.01 19.52
N VAL A 218 22.40 -1.28 20.36
CA VAL A 218 23.80 -0.94 20.04
C VAL A 218 24.26 -1.65 18.77
N PHE A 219 23.92 -2.93 18.61
CA PHE A 219 24.24 -3.68 17.40
C PHE A 219 23.44 -3.18 16.19
N ALA A 220 22.17 -2.81 16.40
CA ALA A 220 21.34 -2.27 15.34
C ALA A 220 21.86 -0.94 14.77
N GLN A 221 22.59 -0.14 15.55
CA GLN A 221 23.21 1.10 15.05
C GLN A 221 24.35 0.83 14.07
N ILE A 222 25.11 -0.25 14.29
CA ILE A 222 26.30 -0.62 13.50
C ILE A 222 25.94 -1.57 12.36
N ALA A 223 24.75 -2.19 12.40
CA ALA A 223 24.30 -3.15 11.41
C ALA A 223 24.24 -2.55 9.99
N PRO A 224 24.70 -3.30 8.96
CA PRO A 224 24.58 -2.91 7.57
C PRO A 224 23.11 -2.64 7.20
N LYS A 225 22.84 -1.52 6.53
CA LYS A 225 21.48 -1.02 6.23
C LYS A 225 20.98 -1.41 4.82
N GLU A 226 21.81 -2.10 4.04
CA GLU A 226 21.61 -2.36 2.61
C GLU A 226 20.41 -3.25 2.36
N THR A 227 20.18 -4.25 3.22
CA THR A 227 19.04 -5.18 3.08
C THR A 227 17.71 -4.44 3.24
N THR A 228 17.59 -3.65 4.30
CA THR A 228 16.40 -2.82 4.58
C THR A 228 16.18 -1.79 3.49
N LEU A 229 17.25 -1.13 3.03
CA LEU A 229 17.18 -0.16 1.94
C LEU A 229 16.74 -0.81 0.63
N ARG A 230 17.32 -1.95 0.25
CA ARG A 230 16.93 -2.75 -0.92
C ARG A 230 15.46 -3.17 -0.85
N GLU A 231 14.98 -3.57 0.32
CA GLU A 231 13.58 -3.94 0.52
C GLU A 231 12.65 -2.73 0.31
N LEU A 232 12.96 -1.59 0.94
CA LEU A 232 12.19 -0.36 0.77
C LEU A 232 12.20 0.12 -0.69
N SER A 233 13.36 0.04 -1.36
CA SER A 233 13.49 0.37 -2.78
C SER A 233 12.63 -0.54 -3.66
N ARG A 234 12.57 -1.85 -3.39
CA ARG A 234 11.69 -2.78 -4.10
C ARG A 234 10.22 -2.41 -3.93
N ARG A 235 9.80 -2.03 -2.72
CA ARG A 235 8.42 -1.59 -2.45
C ARG A 235 8.09 -0.30 -3.22
N ALA A 236 8.94 0.72 -3.11
CA ALA A 236 8.75 2.00 -3.80
C ALA A 236 8.69 1.83 -5.32
N VAL A 237 9.62 1.07 -5.89
CA VAL A 237 9.64 0.76 -7.33
C VAL A 237 8.42 -0.05 -7.75
N SER A 238 7.92 -0.95 -6.90
CA SER A 238 6.70 -1.72 -7.17
C SER A 238 5.48 -0.81 -7.23
N ASP A 239 5.37 0.16 -6.32
CA ASP A 239 4.28 1.13 -6.31
C ASP A 239 4.30 1.99 -7.59
N PHE A 240 5.46 2.56 -7.93
CA PHE A 240 5.65 3.27 -9.20
C PHE A 240 5.27 2.41 -10.42
N THR A 241 5.82 1.19 -10.51
CA THR A 241 5.57 0.30 -11.66
C THR A 241 4.09 -0.06 -11.78
N ARG A 242 3.38 -0.16 -10.66
CA ARG A 242 1.94 -0.44 -10.64
C ARG A 242 1.14 0.73 -11.21
N GLU A 243 1.47 1.97 -10.86
CA GLU A 243 0.78 3.19 -11.35
C GLU A 243 0.97 3.40 -12.86
N ILE A 244 2.18 3.15 -13.36
CA ILE A 244 2.48 3.34 -14.78
C ILE A 244 2.18 2.11 -15.64
N SER A 245 1.62 1.03 -15.09
CA SER A 245 1.31 -0.21 -15.82
C SER A 245 -0.15 -0.61 -15.65
N PRO A 246 -0.83 -1.12 -16.69
CA PRO A 246 -2.14 -1.72 -16.52
C PRO A 246 -2.02 -2.92 -15.59
N HIS A 247 -2.90 -2.98 -14.61
CA HIS A 247 -2.92 -4.04 -13.61
C HIS A 247 -4.36 -4.37 -13.24
N TYR A 248 -4.53 -5.42 -12.43
CA TYR A 248 -5.83 -5.77 -11.87
C TYR A 248 -5.81 -5.47 -10.38
N GLU A 249 -6.83 -4.80 -9.88
CA GLU A 249 -7.09 -4.61 -8.46
C GLU A 249 -8.33 -5.40 -8.04
N GLU A 250 -8.39 -5.83 -6.80
CA GLU A 250 -9.57 -6.50 -6.25
C GLU A 250 -10.51 -5.44 -5.64
N GLU A 251 -11.71 -5.30 -6.21
CA GLU A 251 -12.79 -4.55 -5.57
C GLU A 251 -13.66 -5.51 -4.76
N ASP A 252 -13.74 -5.28 -3.45
CA ASP A 252 -14.66 -5.98 -2.57
C ASP A 252 -16.09 -5.46 -2.80
N ARG A 253 -16.93 -6.27 -3.45
CA ARG A 253 -18.36 -5.99 -3.54
C ARG A 253 -19.15 -6.81 -2.53
N PHE A 254 -20.09 -6.14 -1.88
CA PHE A 254 -20.98 -6.73 -0.89
C PHE A 254 -22.32 -7.04 -1.56
N LEU A 255 -22.59 -8.33 -1.77
CA LEU A 255 -23.90 -8.76 -2.26
C LEU A 255 -24.81 -9.05 -1.06
N MET A 256 -25.95 -8.37 -1.00
CA MET A 256 -27.05 -8.73 -0.11
C MET A 256 -27.77 -9.95 -0.69
N ARG A 257 -27.98 -10.98 0.13
CA ARG A 257 -28.59 -12.24 -0.30
C ARG A 257 -29.74 -12.62 0.62
#